data_AF-A8M1K2-F1
#
_entry.id   AF-A8M1K2-F1
#
_cell.length_a   1.000
_cell.length_b   1.000
_cell.length_c   1.000
_cell.angle_alpha   90.00
_cell.angle_beta   90.00
_cell.angle_gamma   90.00
#
_symmetry.space_group_name_H-M   'P 1'
#
loop_
_entity.id
_entity.type
_entity.pdbx_description
1 polymer ?
#
loop_
_entity_poly.entity_id
_entity_poly.type
_entity_poly.pdbx_seq_one_letter_code
_entity_poly.pdbx_strand_id
1 'polypeptide(L)'
;MSIVEDIGAQVRATADDLPLGQLAEALERFGLAAERLRWVRQESANPMGVPELSSALEHAESAGYALRVAQEQLTAYLTAIGLAADDSSAPRAAPERRPAHDAPRTTSPATTAPQPATAAAPRWWAVRVAELTGGGKLTGQPDEAIADSGELLRRVVHEVRAGNRERLRTELGRAHADVGLGLAALTPPLLRELAGELLGHPPRAEDLPRLHRQLGSRTHDLLPGLPAPVLDTLLARVCRMPPPRRNDTEQPHAADPPVTAGVLAGILLDRLGRELPPPAERERRTDDARARDAAADDRRQATAARDRRTDAEWERRAAAVGQQAATAQRRAAAARRGGPSPSEHRAGATGMGRPASRRDTDG
;
A
#
# COMPACT_ATOMS: atom_id res chain seq x y z
N MET A 1 55.22 26.59 0.68
CA MET A 1 54.09 26.64 -0.26
C MET A 1 53.56 28.06 -0.31
N SER A 2 52.93 28.43 -1.40
CA SER A 2 52.20 29.68 -1.59
C SER A 2 50.79 29.53 -1.05
N ILE A 3 50.28 30.58 -0.41
CA ILE A 3 48.89 30.65 0.09
C ILE A 3 47.87 30.35 -1.03
N VAL A 4 48.21 30.68 -2.28
CA VAL A 4 47.39 30.39 -3.47
C VAL A 4 47.34 28.89 -3.80
N GLU A 5 48.43 28.15 -3.58
CA GLU A 5 48.49 26.70 -3.77
C GLU A 5 47.65 25.97 -2.72
N ASP A 6 47.78 26.39 -1.45
CA ASP A 6 47.05 25.81 -0.32
C ASP A 6 45.53 26.05 -0.45
N ILE A 7 45.11 27.28 -0.80
CA ILE A 7 43.71 27.59 -1.12
C ILE A 7 43.22 26.78 -2.32
N GLY A 8 44.03 26.66 -3.38
CA GLY A 8 43.70 25.85 -4.55
C GLY A 8 43.52 24.37 -4.24
N ALA A 9 44.30 23.81 -3.31
CA ALA A 9 44.10 22.44 -2.83
C ALA A 9 42.81 22.30 -2.00
N GLN A 10 42.54 23.24 -1.09
CA GLN A 10 41.35 23.21 -0.25
C GLN A 10 40.04 23.40 -1.05
N VAL A 11 40.04 24.26 -2.08
CA VAL A 11 38.90 24.45 -2.98
C VAL A 11 38.62 23.19 -3.80
N ARG A 12 39.65 22.48 -4.28
CA ARG A 12 39.47 21.19 -4.99
C ARG A 12 38.89 20.12 -4.09
N ALA A 13 39.44 19.93 -2.89
CA ALA A 13 38.89 18.97 -1.92
C ALA A 13 37.41 19.27 -1.58
N THR A 14 37.06 20.56 -1.43
CA THR A 14 35.66 20.99 -1.19
C THR A 14 34.74 20.72 -2.39
N ALA A 15 35.27 20.68 -3.62
CA ALA A 15 34.53 20.34 -4.83
C ALA A 15 34.38 18.82 -5.02
N ASP A 16 35.40 18.03 -4.65
CA ASP A 16 35.38 16.57 -4.69
C ASP A 16 34.43 15.99 -3.63
N ASP A 17 34.26 16.65 -2.48
CA ASP A 17 33.31 16.30 -1.41
C ASP A 17 31.83 16.63 -1.75
N LEU A 18 31.53 17.21 -2.92
CA LEU A 18 30.15 17.50 -3.32
C LEU A 18 29.33 16.21 -3.55
N PRO A 19 28.16 16.00 -2.90
CA PRO A 19 27.43 14.73 -2.89
C PRO A 19 26.63 14.43 -4.17
N LEU A 20 27.16 14.81 -5.34
CA LEU A 20 26.52 14.69 -6.67
C LEU A 20 26.09 13.25 -6.98
N GLY A 21 26.94 12.26 -6.66
CA GLY A 21 26.63 10.84 -6.87
C GLY A 21 25.49 10.33 -5.98
N GLN A 22 25.45 10.75 -4.71
CA GLN A 22 24.38 10.39 -3.77
C GLN A 22 23.04 11.01 -4.20
N LEU A 23 23.07 12.24 -4.72
CA LEU A 23 21.88 12.90 -5.23
C LEU A 23 21.35 12.28 -6.54
N ALA A 24 22.24 11.86 -7.45
CA ALA A 24 21.86 11.11 -8.64
C ALA A 24 21.18 9.77 -8.27
N GLU A 25 21.77 9.01 -7.34
CA GLU A 25 21.22 7.75 -6.85
C GLU A 25 19.87 7.95 -6.11
N ALA A 26 19.69 9.09 -5.42
CA ALA A 26 18.41 9.47 -4.84
C ALA A 26 17.34 9.78 -5.91
N LEU A 27 17.69 10.53 -6.96
CA LEU A 27 16.80 10.86 -8.08
C LEU A 27 16.33 9.59 -8.83
N GLU A 28 17.23 8.63 -9.08
CA GLU A 28 16.86 7.33 -9.66
C GLU A 28 15.86 6.56 -8.78
N ARG A 29 16.09 6.52 -7.45
CA ARG A 29 15.15 5.91 -6.49
C ARG A 29 13.79 6.62 -6.47
N PHE A 30 13.75 7.96 -6.55
CA PHE A 30 12.51 8.72 -6.65
C PHE A 30 11.76 8.46 -7.96
N GLY A 31 12.47 8.34 -9.09
CA GLY A 31 11.89 7.93 -10.38
C GLY A 31 11.20 6.58 -10.31
N LEU A 32 11.90 5.56 -9.81
CA LEU A 32 11.35 4.20 -9.62
C LEU A 32 10.16 4.16 -8.65
N ALA A 33 10.17 5.00 -7.61
CA ALA A 33 9.02 5.14 -6.70
C ALA A 33 7.82 5.81 -7.39
N ALA A 34 8.05 6.86 -8.20
CA ALA A 34 7.02 7.57 -8.95
C ALA A 34 6.39 6.69 -10.05
N GLU A 35 7.16 5.82 -10.71
CA GLU A 35 6.62 4.83 -11.66
C GLU A 35 5.74 3.78 -10.97
N ARG A 36 6.21 3.22 -9.85
CA ARG A 36 5.42 2.26 -9.05
C ARG A 36 4.11 2.87 -8.56
N LEU A 37 4.14 4.12 -8.10
CA LEU A 37 2.92 4.83 -7.68
C LEU A 37 2.05 5.29 -8.85
N ARG A 38 2.59 5.49 -10.04
CA ARG A 38 1.81 5.69 -11.27
C ARG A 38 1.03 4.43 -11.65
N TRP A 39 1.64 3.25 -11.47
CA TRP A 39 0.98 1.95 -11.66
C TRP A 39 -0.12 1.73 -10.60
N VAL A 40 0.17 1.97 -9.32
CA VAL A 40 -0.83 1.89 -8.23
C VAL A 40 -1.98 2.90 -8.44
N ARG A 41 -1.70 4.11 -8.94
CA ARG A 41 -2.72 5.11 -9.33
C ARG A 41 -3.60 4.64 -10.50
N GLN A 42 -3.07 3.82 -11.40
CA GLN A 42 -3.84 3.30 -12.53
C GLN A 42 -4.81 2.18 -12.10
N GLU A 43 -4.49 1.48 -11.01
CA GLU A 43 -5.29 0.40 -10.42
C GLU A 43 -6.17 0.85 -9.22
N SER A 44 -6.12 2.13 -8.81
CA SER A 44 -6.85 2.61 -7.61
C SER A 44 -7.54 3.97 -7.78
N ALA A 45 -8.76 4.07 -7.26
CA ALA A 45 -9.65 5.23 -7.41
C ALA A 45 -9.34 6.42 -6.45
N ASN A 46 -8.24 6.38 -5.69
CA ASN A 46 -7.90 7.39 -4.67
C ASN A 46 -6.49 7.97 -4.90
N PRO A 47 -6.34 9.28 -5.16
CA PRO A 47 -5.04 9.91 -5.31
C PRO A 47 -4.40 10.22 -3.94
N MET A 48 -3.34 9.49 -3.57
CA MET A 48 -2.44 9.87 -2.47
C MET A 48 -0.97 9.76 -2.89
N GLY A 49 -0.06 10.48 -2.23
CA GLY A 49 1.40 10.40 -2.44
C GLY A 49 1.94 11.08 -3.71
N VAL A 50 1.18 11.06 -4.81
CA VAL A 50 1.66 11.58 -6.11
C VAL A 50 2.01 13.08 -6.10
N PRO A 51 1.21 14.00 -5.51
CA PRO A 51 1.57 15.43 -5.48
C PRO A 51 2.78 15.71 -4.57
N GLU A 52 2.86 15.01 -3.45
CA GLU A 52 3.91 15.15 -2.45
C GLU A 52 5.26 14.66 -3.00
N LEU A 53 5.26 13.59 -3.80
CA LEU A 53 6.44 13.10 -4.50
C LEU A 53 6.80 13.93 -5.75
N SER A 54 5.84 14.58 -6.42
CA SER A 54 6.13 15.58 -7.45
C SER A 54 6.93 16.72 -6.84
N SER A 55 6.43 17.30 -5.74
CA SER A 55 7.12 18.35 -4.99
C SER A 55 8.50 17.90 -4.48
N ALA A 56 8.62 16.69 -3.92
CA ALA A 56 9.91 16.15 -3.48
C ALA A 56 10.92 15.98 -4.63
N LEU A 57 10.46 15.55 -5.82
CA LEU A 57 11.28 15.45 -7.03
C LEU A 57 11.70 16.84 -7.53
N GLU A 58 10.77 17.79 -7.63
CA GLU A 58 11.02 19.18 -8.03
C GLU A 58 12.06 19.87 -7.12
N HIS A 59 12.03 19.59 -5.81
CA HIS A 59 13.05 20.07 -4.86
C HIS A 59 14.41 19.38 -5.06
N ALA A 60 14.44 18.07 -5.32
CA ALA A 60 15.67 17.33 -5.57
C ALA A 60 16.34 17.71 -6.91
N GLU A 61 15.55 17.95 -7.97
CA GLU A 61 16.01 18.48 -9.25
C GLU A 61 16.55 19.90 -9.10
N SER A 62 15.86 20.77 -8.35
CA SER A 62 16.31 22.12 -8.02
C SER A 62 17.64 22.13 -7.25
N ALA A 63 17.79 21.24 -6.27
CA ALA A 63 19.06 21.06 -5.55
C ALA A 63 20.19 20.55 -6.48
N GLY A 64 19.87 19.62 -7.39
CA GLY A 64 20.82 19.11 -8.38
C GLY A 64 21.29 20.18 -9.37
N TYR A 65 20.39 21.08 -9.78
CA TYR A 65 20.76 22.26 -10.59
C TYR A 65 21.67 23.22 -9.81
N ALA A 66 21.32 23.56 -8.57
CA ALA A 66 22.10 24.45 -7.72
C ALA A 66 23.52 23.92 -7.45
N LEU A 67 23.69 22.60 -7.25
CA LEU A 67 24.99 21.98 -7.05
C LEU A 67 25.87 21.97 -8.31
N ARG A 68 25.29 21.80 -9.50
CA ARG A 68 26.03 21.95 -10.77
C ARG A 68 26.49 23.39 -10.99
N VAL A 69 25.62 24.36 -10.76
CA VAL A 69 25.98 25.79 -10.81
C VAL A 69 27.09 26.11 -9.80
N ALA A 70 27.04 25.55 -8.59
CA ALA A 70 28.13 25.70 -7.62
C ALA A 70 29.46 25.11 -8.13
N GLN A 71 29.43 23.92 -8.74
CA GLN A 71 30.60 23.29 -9.35
C GLN A 71 31.18 24.16 -10.49
N GLU A 72 30.33 24.68 -11.38
CA GLU A 72 30.72 25.59 -12.47
C GLU A 72 31.37 26.87 -11.94
N GLN A 73 30.82 27.48 -10.88
CA GLN A 73 31.41 28.67 -10.25
C GLN A 73 32.76 28.37 -9.56
N LEU A 74 32.93 27.19 -8.94
CA LEU A 74 34.20 26.75 -8.37
C LEU A 74 35.25 26.51 -9.46
N THR A 75 34.89 25.87 -10.57
CA THR A 75 35.77 25.69 -11.73
C THR A 75 36.15 27.04 -12.38
N ALA A 76 35.19 27.95 -12.52
CA ALA A 76 35.46 29.31 -13.01
C ALA A 76 36.40 30.09 -12.08
N TYR A 77 36.22 29.98 -10.76
CA TYR A 77 37.09 30.59 -9.76
C TYR A 77 38.52 30.03 -9.81
N LEU A 78 38.67 28.69 -9.84
CA LEU A 78 39.98 28.03 -10.02
C LEU A 78 40.67 28.44 -11.33
N THR A 79 39.89 28.67 -12.39
CA THR A 79 40.41 29.14 -13.68
C THR A 79 40.86 30.61 -13.61
N ALA A 80 40.08 31.47 -12.97
CA ALA A 80 40.40 32.90 -12.79
C ALA A 80 41.67 33.15 -11.94
N ILE A 81 42.00 32.24 -11.01
CA ILE A 81 43.25 32.30 -10.22
C ILE A 81 44.43 31.53 -10.87
N GLY A 82 44.28 31.07 -12.12
CA GLY A 82 45.34 30.39 -12.86
C GLY A 82 45.65 28.95 -12.41
N LEU A 83 44.69 28.28 -11.75
CA LEU A 83 44.81 26.94 -11.19
C LEU A 83 43.88 25.90 -11.86
N ALA A 84 43.43 26.19 -13.08
CA ALA A 84 42.77 25.20 -13.95
C ALA A 84 43.67 23.97 -14.16
N ALA A 85 43.06 22.80 -14.32
CA ALA A 85 43.78 21.60 -14.69
C ALA A 85 43.98 21.54 -16.21
N ASP A 86 45.17 21.14 -16.68
CA ASP A 86 45.38 20.77 -18.08
C ASP A 86 44.60 19.50 -18.40
N ASP A 87 43.61 19.62 -19.27
CA ASP A 87 42.62 18.58 -19.53
C ASP A 87 43.20 17.50 -20.47
N SER A 88 43.59 16.35 -19.92
CA SER A 88 44.15 15.21 -20.68
C SER A 88 44.00 13.86 -19.99
N SER A 89 42.77 13.47 -19.66
CA SER A 89 42.41 12.04 -19.54
C SER A 89 40.96 11.79 -19.95
N ALA A 90 40.78 11.05 -21.05
CA ALA A 90 39.47 10.82 -21.67
C ALA A 90 38.52 9.99 -20.76
N PRO A 91 37.19 10.18 -20.87
CA PRO A 91 36.22 9.47 -20.05
C PRO A 91 36.31 7.95 -20.25
N ARG A 92 36.76 7.23 -19.21
CA ARG A 92 36.88 5.77 -19.25
C ARG A 92 35.49 5.15 -19.15
N ALA A 93 35.05 4.52 -20.24
CA ALA A 93 33.74 3.87 -20.33
C ALA A 93 33.49 2.88 -19.18
N ALA A 94 32.24 2.83 -18.71
CA ALA A 94 31.83 1.99 -17.60
C ALA A 94 32.01 0.48 -17.92
N PRO A 95 32.67 -0.29 -17.04
CA PRO A 95 32.66 -1.74 -17.14
C PRO A 95 31.34 -2.29 -16.57
N GLU A 96 30.56 -2.99 -17.39
CA GLU A 96 29.44 -3.79 -16.89
C GLU A 96 29.93 -4.79 -15.84
N ARG A 97 29.41 -4.69 -14.61
CA ARG A 97 29.54 -5.76 -13.61
C ARG A 97 28.19 -6.11 -13.02
N ARG A 98 27.81 -7.37 -13.23
CA ARG A 98 26.64 -8.02 -12.66
C ARG A 98 26.69 -7.97 -11.12
N PRO A 99 25.53 -7.95 -10.44
CA PRO A 99 25.50 -7.94 -8.98
C PRO A 99 26.15 -9.22 -8.42
N ALA A 100 27.07 -9.03 -7.49
CA ALA A 100 27.64 -10.07 -6.65
C ALA A 100 27.54 -9.62 -5.19
N HIS A 101 26.89 -10.41 -4.36
CA HIS A 101 26.76 -10.18 -2.92
C HIS A 101 27.97 -10.78 -2.17
N ASP A 102 28.12 -10.42 -0.90
CA ASP A 102 29.06 -10.99 0.08
C ASP A 102 30.57 -10.95 -0.22
N ALA A 103 31.26 -10.02 0.44
CA ALA A 103 32.47 -10.33 1.22
C ALA A 103 32.72 -9.22 2.27
N PRO A 104 32.95 -9.54 3.56
CA PRO A 104 33.16 -8.54 4.60
C PRO A 104 34.55 -7.91 4.51
N ARG A 105 34.65 -6.59 4.75
CA ARG A 105 35.95 -5.89 4.87
C ARG A 105 36.24 -5.50 6.32
N THR A 106 37.14 -6.24 6.93
CA THR A 106 37.78 -5.85 8.19
C THR A 106 38.84 -4.77 7.94
N THR A 107 38.61 -3.55 8.40
CA THR A 107 39.63 -2.51 8.55
C THR A 107 39.43 -1.77 9.88
N SER A 108 40.44 -1.84 10.75
CA SER A 108 40.47 -1.13 12.04
C SER A 108 40.45 0.40 11.87
N PRO A 109 39.99 1.16 12.88
CA PRO A 109 39.61 2.57 12.69
C PRO A 109 40.79 3.51 12.54
N ALA A 110 40.61 4.53 11.69
CA ALA A 110 41.37 5.76 11.78
C ALA A 110 40.80 6.64 12.92
N THR A 111 41.66 7.16 13.79
CA THR A 111 41.25 8.01 14.92
C THR A 111 40.94 9.43 14.44
N THR A 112 39.73 9.65 13.93
CA THR A 112 39.20 11.00 13.68
C THR A 112 38.83 11.64 15.02
N ALA A 113 39.32 12.86 15.27
CA ALA A 113 38.96 13.64 16.46
C ALA A 113 37.44 13.93 16.47
N PRO A 114 36.79 14.03 17.66
CA PRO A 114 35.35 14.21 17.74
C PRO A 114 34.93 15.61 17.26
N GLN A 115 34.59 15.70 15.98
CA GLN A 115 33.85 16.82 15.42
C GLN A 115 32.52 16.95 16.20
N PRO A 116 32.13 18.15 16.65
CA PRO A 116 30.91 18.31 17.43
C PRO A 116 29.71 17.94 16.55
N ALA A 117 29.08 16.81 16.84
CA ALA A 117 28.05 16.24 16.00
C ALA A 117 26.87 17.22 15.85
N THR A 118 26.75 17.82 14.66
CA THR A 118 25.55 18.55 14.23
C THR A 118 24.35 17.67 14.52
N ALA A 119 23.46 18.13 15.41
CA ALA A 119 22.48 17.24 16.05
C ALA A 119 21.63 16.53 15.00
N ALA A 120 21.91 15.23 14.79
CA ALA A 120 21.31 14.46 13.72
C ALA A 120 19.79 14.53 13.81
N ALA A 121 19.14 14.83 12.68
CA ALA A 121 17.70 15.06 12.64
C ALA A 121 16.96 13.91 13.36
N PRO A 122 16.04 14.21 14.29
CA PRO A 122 15.51 13.20 15.20
C PRO A 122 14.85 12.07 14.41
N ARG A 123 15.29 10.83 14.66
CA ARG A 123 14.79 9.61 14.00
C ARG A 123 13.27 9.49 14.22
N TRP A 124 12.47 10.00 13.29
CA TRP A 124 11.02 10.19 13.46
C TRP A 124 10.30 8.90 13.89
N TRP A 125 10.72 7.75 13.36
CA TRP A 125 10.20 6.44 13.75
C TRP A 125 10.42 6.15 15.23
N ALA A 126 11.65 6.35 15.74
CA ALA A 126 11.98 6.15 17.15
C ALA A 126 11.26 7.18 18.05
N VAL A 127 11.08 8.42 17.59
CA VAL A 127 10.28 9.43 18.31
C VAL A 127 8.82 8.96 18.43
N ARG A 128 8.18 8.57 17.33
CA ARG A 128 6.78 8.12 17.35
C ARG A 128 6.58 6.81 18.10
N VAL A 129 7.52 5.88 18.05
CA VAL A 129 7.53 4.67 18.88
C VAL A 129 7.57 5.03 20.37
N ALA A 130 8.40 6.00 20.77
CA ALA A 130 8.45 6.47 22.16
C ALA A 130 7.13 7.11 22.61
N GLU A 131 6.50 7.93 21.77
CA GLU A 131 5.18 8.50 22.04
C GLU A 131 4.12 7.40 22.25
N LEU A 132 3.99 6.47 21.30
CA LEU A 132 3.01 5.37 21.36
C LEU A 132 3.18 4.50 22.61
N THR A 133 4.42 4.24 23.05
CA THR A 133 4.74 3.39 24.21
C THR A 133 4.75 4.13 25.56
N GLY A 134 4.37 5.41 25.61
CA GLY A 134 4.17 6.16 26.85
C GLY A 134 5.37 7.00 27.32
N GLY A 135 6.30 7.32 26.42
CA GLY A 135 7.38 8.27 26.64
C GLY A 135 8.75 7.66 26.95
N GLY A 136 9.78 8.52 26.87
CA GLY A 136 11.18 8.19 27.12
C GLY A 136 12.05 8.37 25.86
N LYS A 137 13.17 9.09 25.98
CA LYS A 137 14.10 9.28 24.86
C LYS A 137 14.76 7.95 24.49
N LEU A 138 14.60 7.51 23.26
CA LEU A 138 15.37 6.42 22.68
C LEU A 138 16.73 6.97 22.23
N THR A 139 17.77 6.69 23.02
CA THR A 139 19.16 7.09 22.72
C THR A 139 19.91 5.90 22.14
N GLY A 140 20.25 5.96 20.86
CA GLY A 140 21.02 4.94 20.17
C GLY A 140 20.91 5.05 18.65
N GLN A 141 21.92 4.53 17.96
CA GLN A 141 21.81 4.25 16.52
C GLN A 141 20.80 3.13 16.27
N PRO A 142 20.30 2.97 15.03
CA PRO A 142 19.55 1.77 14.66
C PRO A 142 20.41 0.51 14.86
N ASP A 143 19.75 -0.62 15.13
CA ASP A 143 20.40 -1.93 15.19
C ASP A 143 20.40 -2.55 13.79
N GLU A 144 21.57 -2.60 13.16
CA GLU A 144 21.78 -3.20 11.83
C GLU A 144 21.40 -4.70 11.80
N ALA A 145 21.35 -5.39 12.95
CA ALA A 145 20.84 -6.75 13.03
C ALA A 145 19.30 -6.85 12.89
N ILE A 146 18.57 -5.73 12.89
CA ILE A 146 17.14 -5.67 12.56
C ILE A 146 16.99 -5.30 11.07
N ALA A 147 17.55 -6.15 10.20
CA ALA A 147 17.54 -5.96 8.74
C ALA A 147 16.21 -6.36 8.05
N ASP A 148 15.27 -6.96 8.78
CA ASP A 148 13.99 -7.48 8.25
C ASP A 148 12.82 -7.22 9.20
N SER A 149 11.66 -6.83 8.65
CA SER A 149 10.40 -6.68 9.39
C SER A 149 9.92 -8.01 9.99
N GLY A 150 10.27 -9.14 9.38
CA GLY A 150 9.98 -10.48 9.87
C GLY A 150 10.83 -10.90 11.08
N GLU A 151 12.02 -10.31 11.26
CA GLU A 151 12.85 -10.37 12.47
C GLU A 151 12.36 -9.39 13.54
N LEU A 152 12.08 -8.13 13.17
CA LEU A 152 11.47 -7.16 14.08
C LEU A 152 10.19 -7.72 14.73
N LEU A 153 9.35 -8.38 13.93
CA LEU A 153 8.14 -9.03 14.45
C LEU A 153 8.45 -10.18 15.44
N ARG A 154 9.54 -10.95 15.28
CA ARG A 154 9.95 -11.95 16.29
C ARG A 154 10.31 -11.29 17.62
N ARG A 155 11.12 -10.23 17.59
CA ARG A 155 11.51 -9.49 18.81
C ARG A 155 10.32 -8.82 19.50
N VAL A 156 9.42 -8.21 18.72
CA VAL A 156 8.14 -7.65 19.22
C VAL A 156 7.28 -8.72 19.89
N VAL A 157 7.10 -9.89 19.26
CA VAL A 157 6.32 -11.00 19.84
C VAL A 157 6.95 -11.48 21.17
N HIS A 158 8.28 -11.58 21.24
CA HIS A 158 9.00 -11.97 22.46
C HIS A 158 8.75 -10.97 23.61
N GLU A 159 8.95 -9.67 23.40
CA GLU A 159 8.80 -8.67 24.45
C GLU A 159 7.32 -8.39 24.82
N VAL A 160 6.38 -8.60 23.89
CA VAL A 160 4.94 -8.60 24.18
C VAL A 160 4.55 -9.78 25.08
N ARG A 161 5.11 -10.97 24.88
CA ARG A 161 4.96 -12.13 25.78
C ARG A 161 5.62 -11.88 27.14
N ALA A 162 6.80 -11.26 27.17
CA ALA A 162 7.47 -10.86 28.41
C ALA A 162 6.75 -9.72 29.16
N GLY A 163 5.79 -9.05 28.53
CA GLY A 163 5.05 -7.91 29.11
C GLY A 163 5.89 -6.64 29.28
N ASN A 164 7.10 -6.60 28.73
CA ASN A 164 8.07 -5.56 29.04
C ASN A 164 7.98 -4.40 28.04
N ARG A 165 7.13 -3.41 28.36
CA ARG A 165 6.92 -2.21 27.53
C ARG A 165 8.20 -1.43 27.23
N GLU A 166 9.16 -1.41 28.16
CA GLU A 166 10.43 -0.69 28.01
C GLU A 166 11.35 -1.36 26.97
N ARG A 167 11.42 -2.69 26.99
CA ARG A 167 12.14 -3.46 25.97
C ARG A 167 11.43 -3.45 24.62
N LEU A 168 10.09 -3.55 24.62
CA LEU A 168 9.28 -3.38 23.41
C LEU A 168 9.53 -2.00 22.75
N ARG A 169 9.54 -0.92 23.54
CA ARG A 169 9.94 0.44 23.11
C ARG A 169 11.35 0.46 22.54
N THR A 170 12.28 -0.25 23.18
CA THR A 170 13.68 -0.34 22.75
C THR A 170 13.85 -1.05 21.41
N GLU A 171 13.27 -2.23 21.21
CA GLU A 171 13.41 -3.00 19.97
C GLU A 171 12.68 -2.35 18.78
N LEU A 172 11.46 -1.84 19.00
CA LEU A 172 10.77 -1.02 18.01
C LEU A 172 11.58 0.24 17.67
N GLY A 173 12.20 0.88 18.66
CA GLY A 173 13.02 2.09 18.51
C GLY A 173 14.37 1.86 17.82
N ARG A 174 14.91 0.64 17.90
CA ARG A 174 16.15 0.23 17.23
C ARG A 174 15.97 -0.04 15.74
N ALA A 175 14.77 -0.40 15.28
CA ALA A 175 14.51 -0.59 13.86
C ALA A 175 14.78 0.67 13.02
N HIS A 176 15.15 0.47 11.76
CA HIS A 176 15.00 1.51 10.74
C HIS A 176 13.50 1.71 10.40
N ALA A 177 13.17 2.87 9.85
CA ALA A 177 11.79 3.29 9.65
C ALA A 177 11.07 2.49 8.55
N ASP A 178 11.78 2.10 7.49
CA ASP A 178 11.32 1.20 6.43
C ASP A 178 11.05 -0.22 6.97
N VAL A 179 11.97 -0.77 7.76
CA VAL A 179 11.81 -2.06 8.46
C VAL A 179 10.61 -2.01 9.43
N GLY A 180 10.44 -0.90 10.13
CA GLY A 180 9.27 -0.64 10.99
C GLY A 180 7.95 -0.57 10.20
N LEU A 181 7.92 0.19 9.10
CA LEU A 181 6.76 0.32 8.21
C LEU A 181 6.40 -1.02 7.54
N GLY A 182 7.39 -1.86 7.20
CA GLY A 182 7.19 -3.18 6.59
C GLY A 182 6.39 -4.17 7.45
N LEU A 183 6.26 -3.92 8.76
CA LEU A 183 5.28 -4.62 9.60
C LEU A 183 3.85 -4.51 9.05
N ALA A 184 3.50 -3.41 8.38
CA ALA A 184 2.18 -3.21 7.76
C ALA A 184 1.90 -4.16 6.58
N ALA A 185 2.92 -4.77 5.96
CA ALA A 185 2.75 -5.81 4.95
C ALA A 185 2.54 -7.19 5.60
N LEU A 186 3.29 -7.49 6.66
CA LEU A 186 3.30 -8.80 7.32
C LEU A 186 2.11 -9.03 8.26
N THR A 187 1.69 -8.00 8.98
CA THR A 187 0.75 -8.16 10.11
C THR A 187 -0.73 -8.27 9.73
N PRO A 188 -1.31 -7.57 8.73
CA PRO A 188 -2.74 -7.69 8.42
C PRO A 188 -3.23 -9.11 8.06
N PRO A 189 -2.53 -9.93 7.24
CA PRO A 189 -2.97 -11.30 6.99
C PRO A 189 -2.81 -12.18 8.23
N LEU A 190 -1.70 -12.03 8.97
CA LEU A 190 -1.41 -12.77 10.20
C LEU A 190 -2.46 -12.49 11.30
N LEU A 191 -2.83 -11.23 11.52
CA LEU A 191 -3.90 -10.84 12.45
C LEU A 191 -5.22 -11.52 12.12
N ARG A 192 -5.52 -11.73 10.82
CA ARG A 192 -6.76 -12.37 10.37
C ARG A 192 -6.73 -13.89 10.49
N GLU A 193 -5.57 -14.53 10.34
CA GLU A 193 -5.37 -15.94 10.70
C GLU A 193 -5.59 -16.14 12.21
N LEU A 194 -4.83 -15.41 13.03
CA LEU A 194 -4.85 -15.55 14.50
C LEU A 194 -6.19 -15.15 15.13
N ALA A 195 -6.86 -14.11 14.62
CA ALA A 195 -8.22 -13.79 15.06
C ALA A 195 -9.21 -14.90 14.69
N GLY A 196 -9.05 -15.54 13.52
CA GLY A 196 -9.86 -16.69 13.13
C GLY A 196 -9.68 -17.89 14.06
N GLU A 197 -8.45 -18.17 14.48
CA GLU A 197 -8.13 -19.20 15.46
C GLU A 197 -8.71 -18.89 16.86
N LEU A 198 -8.57 -17.64 17.34
CA LEU A 198 -9.11 -17.21 18.64
C LEU A 198 -10.65 -17.24 18.71
N LEU A 199 -11.33 -17.07 17.58
CA LEU A 199 -12.78 -17.10 17.46
C LEU A 199 -13.33 -18.51 17.19
N GLY A 200 -12.53 -19.38 16.54
CA GLY A 200 -12.94 -20.69 16.04
C GLY A 200 -13.62 -20.63 14.66
N HIS A 201 -13.69 -19.45 14.04
CA HIS A 201 -14.28 -19.19 12.74
C HIS A 201 -13.67 -17.92 12.12
N PRO A 202 -13.75 -17.72 10.79
CA PRO A 202 -13.30 -16.47 10.16
C PRO A 202 -13.94 -15.24 10.84
N PRO A 203 -13.18 -14.17 11.13
CA PRO A 203 -13.68 -12.99 11.84
C PRO A 203 -14.71 -12.22 11.01
N ARG A 204 -15.75 -11.74 11.70
CA ARG A 204 -16.93 -11.06 11.14
C ARG A 204 -17.24 -9.76 11.89
N ALA A 205 -18.20 -8.99 11.35
CA ALA A 205 -18.71 -7.77 11.99
C ALA A 205 -19.13 -7.97 13.46
N GLU A 206 -19.83 -9.08 13.75
CA GLU A 206 -20.32 -9.46 15.08
C GLU A 206 -19.20 -9.72 16.11
N ASP A 207 -17.97 -9.99 15.66
CA ASP A 207 -16.83 -10.26 16.54
C ASP A 207 -16.13 -9.00 17.05
N LEU A 208 -16.34 -7.82 16.43
CA LEU A 208 -15.59 -6.61 16.79
C LEU A 208 -15.70 -6.27 18.30
N PRO A 209 -16.88 -6.30 18.96
CA PRO A 209 -16.98 -6.04 20.41
C PRO A 209 -16.40 -7.15 21.29
N ARG A 210 -16.15 -8.34 20.75
CA ARG A 210 -15.45 -9.44 21.44
C ARG A 210 -13.94 -9.23 21.34
N LEU A 211 -13.42 -8.99 20.14
CA LEU A 211 -12.01 -8.68 19.90
C LEU A 211 -11.56 -7.42 20.65
N HIS A 212 -12.34 -6.33 20.62
CA HIS A 212 -12.00 -5.10 21.33
C HIS A 212 -11.92 -5.32 22.86
N ARG A 213 -12.85 -6.09 23.46
CA ARG A 213 -12.78 -6.44 24.89
C ARG A 213 -11.63 -7.41 25.22
N GLN A 214 -11.22 -8.27 24.29
CA GLN A 214 -10.15 -9.25 24.52
C GLN A 214 -8.74 -8.70 24.26
N LEU A 215 -8.59 -7.67 23.42
CA LEU A 215 -7.30 -7.15 23.00
C LEU A 215 -7.04 -5.72 23.51
N GLY A 216 -8.08 -4.92 23.72
CA GLY A 216 -7.97 -3.48 24.01
C GLY A 216 -7.14 -3.15 25.24
N SER A 217 -7.40 -3.78 26.40
CA SER A 217 -6.66 -3.50 27.64
C SER A 217 -5.15 -3.70 27.47
N ARG A 218 -4.72 -4.92 27.13
CA ARG A 218 -3.30 -5.24 26.93
C ARG A 218 -2.65 -4.44 25.78
N THR A 219 -3.44 -3.98 24.81
CA THR A 219 -2.95 -3.06 23.76
C THR A 219 -2.68 -1.68 24.34
N HIS A 220 -3.57 -1.11 25.15
CA HIS A 220 -3.35 0.17 25.82
C HIS A 220 -2.31 0.11 26.95
N ASP A 221 -2.16 -1.03 27.63
CA ASP A 221 -1.10 -1.24 28.63
C ASP A 221 0.30 -1.11 28.00
N LEU A 222 0.47 -1.67 26.78
CA LEU A 222 1.71 -1.68 26.01
C LEU A 222 1.88 -0.44 25.12
N LEU A 223 0.79 0.15 24.64
CA LEU A 223 0.74 1.34 23.78
C LEU A 223 -0.19 2.42 24.39
N PRO A 224 0.15 3.02 25.54
CA PRO A 224 -0.71 4.00 26.20
C PRO A 224 -0.83 5.33 25.44
N GLY A 225 0.08 5.62 24.50
CA GLY A 225 0.01 6.78 23.59
C GLY A 225 -0.73 6.50 22.28
N LEU A 226 -1.37 5.33 22.12
CA LEU A 226 -2.09 4.95 20.90
C LEU A 226 -3.33 5.82 20.66
N PRO A 227 -3.44 6.51 19.50
CA PRO A 227 -4.68 7.20 19.15
C PRO A 227 -5.84 6.22 19.00
N ALA A 228 -6.92 6.43 19.75
CA ALA A 228 -8.10 5.56 19.80
C ALA A 228 -8.57 4.98 18.44
N PRO A 229 -8.76 5.78 17.36
CA PRO A 229 -9.30 5.25 16.09
C PRO A 229 -8.36 4.27 15.37
N VAL A 230 -7.08 4.14 15.76
CA VAL A 230 -6.14 3.20 15.13
C VAL A 230 -6.50 1.76 15.45
N LEU A 231 -6.82 1.45 16.72
CA LEU A 231 -7.24 0.11 17.14
C LEU A 231 -8.54 -0.31 16.43
N ASP A 232 -9.55 0.56 16.47
CA ASP A 232 -10.84 0.32 15.80
C ASP A 232 -10.69 0.13 14.28
N THR A 233 -9.87 0.95 13.62
CA THR A 233 -9.61 0.84 12.17
C THR A 233 -8.95 -0.50 11.81
N LEU A 234 -8.01 -0.99 12.65
CA LEU A 234 -7.36 -2.27 12.44
C LEU A 234 -8.30 -3.46 12.68
N LEU A 235 -9.05 -3.46 13.79
CA LEU A 235 -9.99 -4.54 14.11
C LEU A 235 -11.16 -4.59 13.12
N ALA A 236 -11.72 -3.45 12.71
CA ALA A 236 -12.75 -3.39 11.67
C ALA A 236 -12.26 -4.00 10.34
N ARG A 237 -11.00 -3.72 9.95
CA ARG A 237 -10.37 -4.28 8.75
C ARG A 237 -10.17 -5.79 8.85
N VAL A 238 -9.76 -6.31 10.02
CA VAL A 238 -9.66 -7.76 10.28
C VAL A 238 -11.03 -8.44 10.10
N CYS A 239 -12.09 -7.81 10.62
CA CYS A 239 -13.48 -8.24 10.49
C CYS A 239 -14.11 -8.01 9.10
N ARG A 240 -13.34 -7.56 8.09
CA ARG A 240 -13.80 -7.18 6.74
C ARG A 240 -14.92 -6.13 6.70
N MET A 241 -15.06 -5.31 7.74
CA MET A 241 -15.96 -4.15 7.72
C MET A 241 -15.31 -2.97 6.99
N PRO A 242 -16.11 -2.02 6.44
CA PRO A 242 -15.58 -0.70 6.12
C PRO A 242 -14.97 -0.08 7.38
N PRO A 243 -13.89 0.72 7.27
CA PRO A 243 -13.35 1.42 8.42
C PRO A 243 -14.41 2.36 9.01
N PRO A 244 -14.40 2.59 10.34
CA PRO A 244 -15.31 3.54 10.96
C PRO A 244 -15.15 4.92 10.29
N ARG A 245 -16.27 5.63 10.11
CA ARG A 245 -16.25 6.98 9.53
C ARG A 245 -15.36 7.87 10.40
N ARG A 246 -14.28 8.37 9.81
CA ARG A 246 -13.40 9.35 10.45
C ARG A 246 -14.14 10.68 10.52
N ASN A 247 -13.98 11.37 11.66
CA ASN A 247 -14.11 12.82 11.68
C ASN A 247 -12.79 13.39 11.16
N ASP A 248 -12.80 14.51 10.45
CA ASP A 248 -11.59 15.03 9.78
C ASP A 248 -10.51 15.58 10.73
N THR A 249 -10.74 15.55 12.04
CA THR A 249 -9.72 15.87 13.05
C THR A 249 -8.69 14.75 13.18
N GLU A 250 -7.54 14.99 12.54
CA GLU A 250 -6.24 14.33 12.71
C GLU A 250 -6.10 12.93 12.08
N GLN A 251 -5.27 12.86 11.02
CA GLN A 251 -4.88 11.62 10.37
C GLN A 251 -3.81 10.90 11.21
N PRO A 252 -3.98 9.61 11.57
CA PRO A 252 -3.01 8.89 12.40
C PRO A 252 -1.65 8.78 11.69
N HIS A 253 -0.57 8.85 12.48
CA HIS A 253 0.80 8.86 11.97
C HIS A 253 1.11 7.51 11.30
N ALA A 254 1.92 7.54 10.24
CA ALA A 254 2.31 6.35 9.47
C ALA A 254 2.89 5.17 10.31
N ALA A 255 3.42 5.41 11.52
CA ALA A 255 3.90 4.36 12.42
C ALA A 255 2.79 3.69 13.23
N ASP A 256 1.66 4.35 13.47
CA ASP A 256 0.64 3.88 14.40
C ASP A 256 0.00 2.55 13.91
N PRO A 257 -0.41 2.41 12.63
CA PRO A 257 -0.90 1.13 12.12
C PRO A 257 0.10 -0.04 12.19
N PRO A 258 1.36 0.05 11.69
CA PRO A 258 2.31 -1.07 11.76
C PRO A 258 2.72 -1.44 13.19
N VAL A 259 2.98 -0.47 14.07
CA VAL A 259 3.34 -0.75 15.47
C VAL A 259 2.19 -1.44 16.19
N THR A 260 0.97 -0.91 16.07
CA THR A 260 -0.22 -1.50 16.71
C THR A 260 -0.52 -2.89 16.16
N ALA A 261 -0.41 -3.10 14.85
CA ALA A 261 -0.65 -4.40 14.24
C ALA A 261 0.42 -5.44 14.62
N GLY A 262 1.68 -5.04 14.81
CA GLY A 262 2.73 -5.89 15.35
C GLY A 262 2.48 -6.29 16.81
N VAL A 263 2.11 -5.34 17.66
CA VAL A 263 1.76 -5.61 19.07
C VAL A 263 0.52 -6.49 19.18
N LEU A 264 -0.53 -6.23 18.39
CA LEU A 264 -1.74 -7.08 18.33
C LEU A 264 -1.41 -8.51 17.89
N ALA A 265 -0.49 -8.71 16.94
CA ALA A 265 -0.05 -10.05 16.54
C ALA A 265 0.70 -10.77 17.67
N GLY A 266 1.55 -10.06 18.43
CA GLY A 266 2.16 -10.57 19.65
C GLY A 266 1.14 -10.95 20.73
N ILE A 267 0.14 -10.11 20.99
CA ILE A 267 -0.92 -10.39 21.96
C ILE A 267 -1.72 -11.63 21.53
N LEU A 268 -2.07 -11.75 20.26
CA LEU A 268 -2.82 -12.89 19.74
C LEU A 268 -2.00 -14.20 19.81
N LEU A 269 -0.74 -14.21 19.36
CA LEU A 269 0.15 -15.37 19.47
C LEU A 269 0.33 -15.80 20.94
N ASP A 270 0.45 -14.84 21.85
CA ASP A 270 0.59 -15.12 23.28
C ASP A 270 -0.69 -15.74 23.87
N ARG A 271 -1.87 -15.18 23.57
CA ARG A 271 -3.16 -15.74 24.02
C ARG A 271 -3.48 -17.11 23.42
N LEU A 272 -2.93 -17.42 22.24
CA LEU A 272 -3.06 -18.73 21.59
C LEU A 272 -1.98 -19.73 22.03
N GLY A 273 -1.00 -19.33 22.85
CA GLY A 273 0.13 -20.16 23.25
C GLY A 273 1.07 -20.54 22.10
N ARG A 274 1.02 -19.82 20.98
CA ARG A 274 1.79 -20.11 19.76
C ARG A 274 3.09 -19.32 19.69
N GLU A 275 3.95 -19.71 18.77
CA GLU A 275 5.13 -18.93 18.35
C GLU A 275 4.92 -18.40 16.92
N LEU A 276 5.67 -17.37 16.54
CA LEU A 276 5.60 -16.79 15.19
C LEU A 276 6.22 -17.78 14.19
N PRO A 277 5.48 -18.25 13.16
CA PRO A 277 6.03 -19.20 12.18
C PRO A 277 7.26 -18.64 11.44
N PRO A 278 8.22 -19.50 11.05
CA PRO A 278 9.46 -19.09 10.39
C PRO A 278 9.18 -18.37 9.05
N PRO A 279 10.08 -17.47 8.60
CA PRO A 279 9.82 -16.59 7.45
C PRO A 279 9.46 -17.37 6.19
N ALA A 280 10.22 -18.42 5.84
CA ALA A 280 9.93 -19.27 4.68
C ALA A 280 8.59 -20.03 4.78
N GLU A 281 8.02 -20.24 5.97
CA GLU A 281 6.65 -20.77 6.10
C GLU A 281 5.60 -19.66 5.93
N ARG A 282 5.83 -18.48 6.50
CA ARG A 282 4.96 -17.29 6.29
C ARG A 282 4.88 -16.91 4.81
N GLU A 283 6.00 -16.90 4.12
CA GLU A 283 6.10 -16.60 2.68
C GLU A 283 5.24 -17.57 1.86
N ARG A 284 5.51 -18.88 1.98
CA ARG A 284 4.70 -19.95 1.35
C ARG A 284 3.20 -19.82 1.67
N ARG A 285 2.84 -19.59 2.94
CA ARG A 285 1.43 -19.35 3.34
C ARG A 285 0.82 -18.13 2.65
N THR A 286 1.58 -17.04 2.47
CA THR A 286 1.10 -15.86 1.72
C THR A 286 0.97 -16.12 0.22
N ASP A 287 1.86 -16.91 -0.38
CA ASP A 287 1.76 -17.28 -1.79
C ASP A 287 0.61 -18.26 -2.05
N ASP A 288 0.43 -19.27 -1.19
CA ASP A 288 -0.74 -20.15 -1.22
C ASP A 288 -2.04 -19.34 -1.07
N ALA A 289 -2.05 -18.27 -0.27
CA ALA A 289 -3.20 -17.40 -0.10
C ALA A 289 -3.45 -16.53 -1.35
N ARG A 290 -2.40 -15.91 -1.91
CA ARG A 290 -2.46 -15.17 -3.19
C ARG A 290 -2.99 -16.06 -4.33
N ALA A 291 -2.47 -17.28 -4.45
CA ALA A 291 -2.90 -18.25 -5.45
C ALA A 291 -4.37 -18.69 -5.24
N ARG A 292 -4.82 -18.86 -3.98
CA ARG A 292 -6.22 -19.18 -3.66
C ARG A 292 -7.19 -18.05 -3.96
N ASP A 293 -6.82 -16.80 -3.67
CA ASP A 293 -7.65 -15.62 -3.97
C ASP A 293 -7.68 -15.35 -5.48
N ALA A 294 -6.54 -15.42 -6.19
CA ALA A 294 -6.49 -15.33 -7.66
C ALA A 294 -7.37 -16.40 -8.32
N ALA A 295 -7.22 -17.67 -7.92
CA ALA A 295 -8.07 -18.75 -8.42
C ALA A 295 -9.55 -18.61 -8.01
N ALA A 296 -9.89 -17.80 -6.99
CA ALA A 296 -11.28 -17.46 -6.67
C ALA A 296 -11.81 -16.32 -7.58
N ASP A 297 -10.97 -15.34 -7.93
CA ASP A 297 -11.31 -14.28 -8.87
C ASP A 297 -11.43 -14.79 -10.31
N ASP A 298 -10.56 -15.70 -10.76
CA ASP A 298 -10.73 -16.40 -12.05
C ASP A 298 -12.08 -17.12 -12.14
N ARG A 299 -12.49 -17.79 -11.06
CA ARG A 299 -13.81 -18.45 -10.97
C ARG A 299 -14.96 -17.43 -10.98
N ARG A 300 -14.81 -16.27 -10.33
CA ARG A 300 -15.80 -15.17 -10.39
C ARG A 300 -15.91 -14.61 -11.80
N GLN A 301 -14.80 -14.32 -12.46
CA GLN A 301 -14.75 -13.82 -13.84
C GLN A 301 -15.33 -14.82 -14.84
N ALA A 302 -14.98 -16.10 -14.73
CA ALA A 302 -15.50 -17.16 -15.59
C ALA A 302 -17.02 -17.37 -15.42
N THR A 303 -17.53 -17.21 -14.19
CA THR A 303 -18.98 -17.25 -13.91
C THR A 303 -19.67 -16.04 -14.55
N ALA A 304 -19.23 -14.81 -14.24
CA ALA A 304 -19.78 -13.59 -14.85
C ALA A 304 -19.65 -13.53 -16.38
N ALA A 305 -18.69 -14.24 -16.98
CA ALA A 305 -18.55 -14.40 -18.43
C ALA A 305 -19.53 -15.44 -19.02
N ARG A 306 -19.91 -16.48 -18.25
CA ARG A 306 -20.97 -17.43 -18.62
C ARG A 306 -22.35 -16.77 -18.52
N ASP A 307 -22.58 -15.98 -17.48
CA ASP A 307 -23.84 -15.28 -17.25
C ASP A 307 -24.13 -14.32 -18.41
N ARG A 308 -23.19 -13.41 -18.72
CA ARG A 308 -23.25 -12.50 -19.89
C ARG A 308 -23.47 -13.21 -21.24
N ARG A 309 -22.95 -14.44 -21.43
CA ARG A 309 -23.22 -15.24 -22.64
C ARG A 309 -24.66 -15.75 -22.67
N THR A 310 -25.18 -16.15 -21.52
CA THR A 310 -26.54 -16.65 -21.31
C THR A 310 -27.57 -15.53 -21.51
N ASP A 311 -27.29 -14.33 -20.97
CA ASP A 311 -28.11 -13.13 -21.18
C ASP A 311 -28.18 -12.77 -22.67
N ALA A 312 -27.03 -12.72 -23.35
CA ALA A 312 -26.97 -12.46 -24.78
C ALA A 312 -27.64 -13.56 -25.64
N GLU A 313 -27.75 -14.80 -25.16
CA GLU A 313 -28.59 -15.83 -25.80
C GLU A 313 -30.09 -15.58 -25.59
N TRP A 314 -30.50 -15.15 -24.40
CA TRP A 314 -31.88 -14.75 -24.14
C TRP A 314 -32.30 -13.54 -24.99
N GLU A 315 -31.46 -12.52 -25.10
CA GLU A 315 -31.69 -11.37 -25.97
C GLU A 315 -31.85 -11.79 -27.44
N ARG A 316 -30.96 -12.66 -27.96
CA ARG A 316 -31.06 -13.18 -29.33
C ARG A 316 -32.36 -13.97 -29.56
N ARG A 317 -32.79 -14.79 -28.59
CA ARG A 317 -34.06 -15.54 -28.67
C ARG A 317 -35.27 -14.61 -28.62
N ALA A 318 -35.28 -13.61 -27.73
CA ALA A 318 -36.33 -12.61 -27.64
C ALA A 318 -36.47 -11.78 -28.94
N ALA A 319 -35.34 -11.34 -29.51
CA ALA A 319 -35.32 -10.64 -30.79
C ALA A 319 -35.86 -11.50 -31.94
N ALA A 320 -35.50 -12.78 -32.01
CA ALA A 320 -36.01 -13.71 -33.02
C ALA A 320 -37.54 -13.91 -32.91
N VAL A 321 -38.07 -14.08 -31.69
CA VAL A 321 -39.52 -14.18 -31.44
C VAL A 321 -40.24 -12.88 -31.83
N GLY A 322 -39.66 -11.72 -31.52
CA GLY A 322 -40.18 -10.41 -31.96
C GLY A 322 -40.25 -10.26 -33.48
N GLN A 323 -39.22 -10.72 -34.20
CA GLN A 323 -39.20 -10.73 -35.67
C GLN A 323 -40.24 -11.69 -36.27
N GLN A 324 -40.45 -12.87 -35.65
CA GLN A 324 -41.49 -13.81 -36.06
C GLN A 324 -42.90 -13.22 -35.85
N ALA A 325 -43.16 -12.58 -34.70
CA ALA A 325 -44.42 -11.88 -34.45
C ALA A 325 -44.67 -10.74 -35.46
N ALA A 326 -43.67 -9.90 -35.72
CA ALA A 326 -43.78 -8.80 -36.68
C ALA A 326 -44.00 -9.28 -38.12
N THR A 327 -43.36 -10.37 -38.55
CA THR A 327 -43.56 -10.94 -39.89
C THR A 327 -44.92 -11.64 -40.02
N ALA A 328 -45.41 -12.31 -38.97
CA ALA A 328 -46.76 -12.85 -38.92
C ALA A 328 -47.83 -11.74 -39.01
N GLN A 329 -47.67 -10.65 -38.24
CA GLN A 329 -48.55 -9.48 -38.31
C GLN A 329 -48.56 -8.84 -39.71
N ARG A 330 -47.40 -8.68 -40.35
CA ARG A 330 -47.31 -8.18 -41.74
C ARG A 330 -48.04 -9.09 -42.73
N ARG A 331 -47.90 -10.42 -42.62
CA ARG A 331 -48.64 -11.39 -43.44
C ARG A 331 -50.16 -11.29 -43.24
N ALA A 332 -50.62 -11.20 -41.99
CA ALA A 332 -52.04 -11.04 -41.67
C ALA A 332 -52.61 -9.70 -42.21
N ALA A 333 -51.85 -8.61 -42.11
CA ALA A 333 -52.22 -7.31 -42.65
C ALA A 333 -52.27 -7.29 -44.19
N ALA A 334 -51.38 -8.02 -44.86
CA ALA A 334 -51.40 -8.19 -46.31
C ALA A 334 -52.60 -9.04 -46.77
N ALA A 335 -52.88 -10.17 -46.10
CA ALA A 335 -54.04 -11.00 -46.40
C ALA A 335 -55.37 -10.22 -46.30
N ARG A 336 -55.50 -9.34 -45.29
CA ARG A 336 -56.65 -8.43 -45.13
C ARG A 336 -56.79 -7.36 -46.22
N ARG A 337 -55.79 -7.17 -47.10
CA ARG A 337 -55.84 -6.26 -48.26
C ARG A 337 -55.96 -6.99 -49.60
N GLY A 338 -55.73 -8.30 -49.64
CA GLY A 338 -55.77 -9.13 -50.86
C GLY A 338 -56.99 -10.04 -50.98
N GLY A 339 -57.87 -10.09 -49.99
CA GLY A 339 -59.13 -10.84 -50.09
C GLY A 339 -60.11 -10.17 -51.04
N PRO A 340 -60.79 -10.90 -51.95
CA PRO A 340 -61.82 -10.34 -52.80
C PRO A 340 -63.01 -9.87 -51.95
N SER A 341 -63.63 -8.76 -52.35
CA SER A 341 -64.81 -8.22 -51.67
C SER A 341 -65.95 -9.25 -51.62
N PRO A 342 -66.47 -9.63 -50.43
CA PRO A 342 -67.72 -10.38 -50.36
C PRO A 342 -68.85 -9.45 -50.84
N SER A 343 -69.54 -9.86 -51.90
CA SER A 343 -70.69 -9.14 -52.45
C SER A 343 -71.82 -9.04 -51.44
N GLU A 344 -72.52 -7.91 -51.42
CA GLU A 344 -73.59 -7.62 -50.46
C GLU A 344 -74.73 -8.63 -50.57
N HIS A 345 -75.07 -9.29 -49.46
CA HIS A 345 -76.41 -9.84 -49.22
C HIS A 345 -76.94 -9.32 -47.87
N ARG A 346 -78.25 -9.07 -47.83
CA ARG A 346 -78.91 -8.12 -46.94
C ARG A 346 -80.08 -8.77 -46.20
N ALA A 347 -80.36 -8.27 -44.99
CA ALA A 347 -81.37 -8.73 -44.03
C ALA A 347 -81.05 -10.09 -43.35
N GLY A 348 -81.44 -10.30 -42.08
CA GLY A 348 -82.11 -9.38 -41.17
C GLY A 348 -82.37 -9.99 -39.78
N ALA A 349 -83.37 -9.45 -39.07
CA ALA A 349 -83.93 -9.93 -37.79
C ALA A 349 -83.06 -9.78 -36.51
N THR A 350 -83.43 -8.76 -35.75
CA THR A 350 -83.51 -8.66 -34.28
C THR A 350 -83.47 -9.96 -33.45
N GLY A 351 -82.73 -9.96 -32.33
CA GLY A 351 -82.84 -10.94 -31.24
C GLY A 351 -82.24 -10.43 -29.91
N MET A 352 -82.92 -10.65 -28.78
CA MET A 352 -82.53 -10.14 -27.44
C MET A 352 -81.37 -10.93 -26.80
N GLY A 353 -80.59 -10.32 -25.88
CA GLY A 353 -79.45 -11.00 -25.23
C GLY A 353 -78.70 -10.30 -24.08
N ARG A 354 -79.38 -9.57 -23.19
CA ARG A 354 -78.84 -9.09 -21.88
C ARG A 354 -79.55 -9.90 -20.78
N PRO A 355 -78.93 -10.39 -19.68
CA PRO A 355 -77.93 -9.75 -18.80
C PRO A 355 -76.66 -10.63 -18.56
N ALA A 356 -75.71 -10.41 -17.63
CA ALA A 356 -75.78 -9.96 -16.23
C ALA A 356 -74.50 -9.32 -15.67
N SER A 357 -74.62 -8.76 -14.45
CA SER A 357 -73.56 -8.05 -13.71
C SER A 357 -73.00 -8.87 -12.55
N ARG A 358 -71.68 -8.80 -12.31
CA ARG A 358 -70.98 -8.99 -11.01
C ARG A 358 -69.51 -8.51 -11.17
N ARG A 359 -68.78 -7.88 -10.23
CA ARG A 359 -68.69 -7.91 -8.74
C ARG A 359 -68.24 -9.27 -8.18
N ASP A 360 -67.30 -9.45 -7.25
CA ASP A 360 -66.24 -8.64 -6.58
C ASP A 360 -65.02 -9.62 -6.40
N THR A 361 -63.80 -9.34 -5.89
CA THR A 361 -63.17 -8.22 -5.14
C THR A 361 -61.63 -8.25 -5.42
N ASP A 362 -60.80 -7.58 -4.60
CA ASP A 362 -59.31 -7.67 -4.56
C ASP A 362 -58.74 -9.06 -4.20
N GLY A 363 -57.41 -9.21 -4.35
CA GLY A 363 -56.59 -10.36 -3.91
C GLY A 363 -55.10 -10.09 -4.04
#